data_AF-A0A837NZF0-F1
#
_entry.id   AF-A0A837NZF0-F1
#
_cell.length_a   1.000
_cell.length_b   1.000
_cell.length_c   1.000
_cell.angle_alpha   90.00
_cell.angle_beta   90.00
_cell.angle_gamma   90.00
#
_symmetry.space_group_name_H-M   'P 1'
#
loop_
_entity.id
_entity.type
_entity.pdbx_description
1 polymer ?
#
loop_
_entity_poly.entity_id
_entity_poly.type
_entity_poly.pdbx_seq_one_letter_code
_entity_poly.pdbx_strand_id
1 'polypeptide(L)'
;MLVAFTIQGIRLFDMLHSFHESRVIKSHHNLTQQPVSTFLLMGLDNSGKRKLSTTRTDGMMVVIVNHKTKTMTLCSLLRDTFVKIHSQQYHGYQRIESAYTYGGDAAAIATVEHYLNLPIDYYLTVNWDGFIRAIDDIGPVEVNVDRDFIGQDYWGKPEKFKAGLQSMSGARALAYAR
;
A
#
# COMPACT_ATOMS: atom_id res chain seq x y z
N MET A 1 2.86 11.65 5.37
CA MET A 1 3.64 11.16 6.52
C MET A 1 4.38 9.92 6.04
N LEU A 2 5.72 9.94 6.02
CA LEU A 2 6.52 8.79 5.61
C LEU A 2 6.56 7.83 6.81
N VAL A 3 5.79 6.74 6.77
CA VAL A 3 5.79 5.74 7.85
C VAL A 3 6.93 4.76 7.56
N ALA A 4 8.03 4.89 8.29
CA ALA A 4 9.15 3.96 8.20
C ALA A 4 8.83 2.70 9.02
N PHE A 5 8.44 1.61 8.36
CA PHE A 5 8.43 0.30 8.98
C PHE A 5 9.81 -0.34 8.80
N THR A 6 10.53 -0.58 9.89
CA THR A 6 11.72 -1.44 9.89
C THR A 6 11.28 -2.90 9.81
N ILE A 7 10.91 -3.36 8.62
CA ILE A 7 10.81 -4.78 8.33
C ILE A 7 12.22 -5.22 7.91
N GLN A 8 12.86 -6.10 8.68
CA GLN A 8 14.12 -6.72 8.26
C GLN A 8 13.94 -7.25 6.83
N GLY A 9 14.86 -6.91 5.91
CA GLY A 9 14.64 -7.11 4.46
C GLY A 9 14.25 -8.52 4.02
N ILE A 10 14.57 -9.54 4.82
CA ILE A 10 14.16 -10.94 4.63
C ILE A 10 12.64 -11.10 4.82
N ARG A 11 12.06 -10.53 5.88
CA ARG A 11 10.64 -10.68 6.22
C ARG A 11 9.71 -10.01 5.20
N LEU A 12 10.15 -8.92 4.58
CA LEU A 12 9.37 -8.25 3.52
C LEU A 12 9.43 -9.03 2.20
N PHE A 13 10.55 -9.70 1.92
CA PHE A 13 10.64 -10.61 0.78
C PHE A 13 9.72 -11.82 0.98
N ASP A 14 9.73 -12.43 2.17
CA ASP A 14 8.84 -13.55 2.50
C ASP A 14 7.36 -13.14 2.45
N MET A 15 7.04 -11.93 2.90
CA MET A 15 5.70 -11.33 2.77
C MET A 15 5.28 -11.20 1.31
N LEU A 16 6.12 -10.60 0.46
CA LEU A 16 5.83 -10.45 -0.96
C LEU A 16 5.72 -11.79 -1.68
N HIS A 17 6.53 -12.79 -1.29
CA HIS A 17 6.47 -14.14 -1.82
C HIS A 17 5.19 -14.87 -1.40
N SER A 18 4.79 -14.75 -0.13
CA SER A 18 3.52 -15.25 0.39
C SER A 18 2.32 -14.63 -0.34
N PHE A 19 2.36 -13.33 -0.62
CA PHE A 19 1.31 -12.67 -1.38
C PHE A 19 1.24 -13.14 -2.84
N HIS A 20 2.37 -13.45 -3.46
CA HIS A 20 2.42 -14.05 -4.80
C HIS A 20 1.72 -15.41 -4.84
N GLU A 21 1.95 -16.26 -3.83
CA GLU A 21 1.32 -17.58 -3.74
C GLU A 21 -0.20 -17.51 -3.45
N SER A 22 -0.63 -16.52 -2.65
CA SER A 22 -2.03 -16.32 -2.25
C SER A 22 -2.97 -15.80 -3.36
N ARG A 23 -2.48 -15.59 -4.60
CA ARG A 23 -3.25 -15.03 -5.75
C ARG A 23 -3.81 -13.61 -5.53
N VAL A 24 -3.27 -12.84 -4.59
CA VAL A 24 -3.66 -11.44 -4.38
C VAL A 24 -2.90 -10.51 -5.35
N ILE A 25 -1.72 -10.93 -5.79
CA ILE A 25 -0.95 -10.24 -6.83
C ILE A 25 -1.55 -10.56 -8.20
N LYS A 26 -2.14 -9.55 -8.84
CA LYS A 26 -2.56 -9.68 -10.25
C LYS A 26 -1.42 -9.23 -11.15
N SER A 27 -1.07 -10.09 -12.08
CA SER A 27 0.03 -9.92 -13.03
C SER A 27 -0.53 -9.49 -14.37
N HIS A 28 0.03 -8.44 -14.97
CA HIS A 28 -0.31 -8.04 -16.35
C HIS A 28 0.70 -8.56 -17.40
N HIS A 29 1.81 -9.19 -16.98
CA HIS A 29 2.92 -9.62 -17.85
C HIS A 29 3.46 -11.02 -17.47
N ASN A 30 4.25 -11.67 -18.33
CA ASN A 30 4.82 -13.00 -18.08
C ASN A 30 6.19 -12.87 -17.36
N LEU A 31 6.33 -13.40 -16.15
CA LEU A 31 7.24 -12.82 -15.13
C LEU A 31 8.44 -13.67 -14.73
N THR A 32 8.63 -14.83 -15.33
CA THR A 32 9.63 -15.79 -14.87
C THR A 32 11.08 -15.44 -15.19
N GLN A 33 11.39 -14.27 -15.78
CA GLN A 33 12.76 -13.96 -16.25
C GLN A 33 13.23 -12.49 -16.15
N GLN A 34 12.51 -11.59 -15.47
CA GLN A 34 12.90 -10.18 -15.44
C GLN A 34 13.94 -9.87 -14.33
N PRO A 35 15.02 -9.12 -14.64
CA PRO A 35 16.05 -8.76 -13.65
C PRO A 35 15.57 -7.75 -12.60
N VAL A 36 14.47 -7.05 -12.88
CA VAL A 36 13.82 -6.08 -12.01
C VAL A 36 12.32 -6.37 -12.04
N SER A 37 11.65 -6.22 -10.91
CA SER A 37 10.19 -6.31 -10.79
C SER A 37 9.65 -5.10 -10.06
N THR A 38 8.58 -4.51 -10.59
CA THR A 38 7.93 -3.34 -9.99
C THR A 38 6.53 -3.70 -9.48
N PHE A 39 6.25 -3.32 -8.24
CA PHE A 39 4.98 -3.56 -7.56
C PHE A 39 4.35 -2.22 -7.20
N LEU A 40 3.05 -2.08 -7.46
CA LEU A 40 2.24 -1.00 -6.91
C LEU A 40 1.39 -1.52 -5.74
N LEU A 41 1.69 -1.05 -4.54
CA LEU A 41 0.91 -1.33 -3.35
C LEU A 41 -0.10 -0.21 -3.15
N MET A 42 -1.38 -0.58 -3.00
CA MET A 42 -2.48 0.37 -2.83
C MET A 42 -3.29 -0.02 -1.59
N GLY A 43 -3.33 0.88 -0.60
CA GLY A 43 -4.24 0.79 0.53
C GLY A 43 -5.56 1.46 0.17
N LEU A 44 -6.69 0.77 0.29
CA LEU A 44 -8.02 1.34 0.06
C LEU A 44 -8.64 1.84 1.36
N ASP A 45 -9.31 2.99 1.29
CA ASP A 45 -10.20 3.45 2.38
C ASP A 45 -11.53 2.70 2.37
N ASN A 46 -11.50 1.38 2.49
CA ASN A 46 -12.73 0.60 2.52
C ASN A 46 -12.61 -0.60 3.47
N SER A 47 -13.73 -0.99 4.02
CA SER A 47 -13.89 -2.19 4.86
C SER A 47 -15.26 -2.78 4.61
N GLY A 48 -15.48 -4.05 5.02
CA GLY A 48 -16.80 -4.68 4.93
C GLY A 48 -17.94 -3.85 5.58
N LYS A 49 -17.60 -2.93 6.50
CA LYS A 49 -18.53 -2.01 7.15
C LYS A 49 -18.62 -0.62 6.51
N ARG A 50 -17.57 -0.12 5.85
CA ARG A 50 -17.56 1.25 5.28
C ARG A 50 -18.35 1.38 3.98
N LYS A 51 -18.62 0.29 3.25
CA LYS A 51 -19.50 0.20 2.05
C LYS A 51 -19.60 1.52 1.25
N LEU A 52 -18.46 2.16 0.98
CA LEU A 52 -18.46 3.45 0.33
C LEU A 52 -18.89 3.26 -1.12
N SER A 53 -19.78 4.14 -1.59
CA SER A 53 -20.25 4.16 -2.98
C SER A 53 -19.13 4.49 -3.97
N THR A 54 -18.05 5.13 -3.50
CA THR A 54 -16.83 5.43 -4.24
C THR A 54 -15.63 5.11 -3.35
N THR A 55 -14.68 4.34 -3.85
CA THR A 55 -13.45 3.99 -3.11
C THR A 55 -12.28 4.79 -3.67
N ARG A 56 -11.44 5.32 -2.78
CA ARG A 56 -10.15 5.97 -3.08
C ARG A 56 -9.02 5.19 -2.43
N THR A 57 -7.80 5.39 -2.92
CA THR A 57 -6.61 4.88 -2.25
C THR A 57 -6.20 5.81 -1.11
N ASP A 58 -6.06 5.28 0.11
CA ASP A 58 -5.52 6.03 1.26
C ASP A 58 -4.00 6.17 1.20
N GLY A 59 -3.34 5.20 0.58
CA GLY A 59 -1.89 5.19 0.41
C GLY A 59 -1.50 4.43 -0.85
N MET A 60 -0.46 4.91 -1.52
CA MET A 60 0.14 4.27 -2.67
C MET A 60 1.65 4.21 -2.49
N MET A 61 2.24 3.05 -2.78
CA MET A 61 3.68 2.85 -2.70
C MET A 61 4.16 2.01 -3.88
N VAL A 62 5.21 2.47 -4.53
CA VAL A 62 5.91 1.68 -5.55
C VAL A 62 7.07 0.97 -4.89
N VAL A 63 7.18 -0.33 -5.13
CA VAL A 63 8.29 -1.17 -4.69
C VAL A 63 9.01 -1.71 -5.92
N ILE A 64 10.30 -1.45 -6.02
CA ILE A 64 11.15 -1.94 -7.09
C ILE A 64 12.11 -2.95 -6.48
N VAL A 65 12.05 -4.18 -6.97
CA VAL A 65 12.93 -5.29 -6.54
C VAL A 65 13.94 -5.57 -7.64
N ASN A 66 15.22 -5.41 -7.35
CA ASN A 66 16.29 -5.76 -8.27
C ASN A 66 16.86 -7.14 -7.89
N HIS A 67 16.49 -8.17 -8.66
CA HIS A 67 16.83 -9.56 -8.39
C HIS A 67 18.32 -9.87 -8.55
N LYS A 68 19.05 -9.06 -9.34
CA LYS A 68 20.50 -9.20 -9.56
C LYS A 68 21.30 -8.67 -8.38
N THR A 69 20.97 -7.46 -7.92
CA THR A 69 21.69 -6.79 -6.82
C THR A 69 21.14 -7.14 -5.44
N LYS A 70 19.99 -7.85 -5.38
CA LYS A 70 19.27 -8.16 -4.13
C LYS A 70 18.91 -6.91 -3.32
N THR A 71 18.60 -5.84 -4.03
CA THR A 71 18.17 -4.57 -3.43
C THR A 71 16.69 -4.31 -3.68
N MET A 72 16.08 -3.55 -2.78
CA MET A 72 14.69 -3.12 -2.89
C MET A 72 14.59 -1.64 -2.62
N THR A 73 13.87 -0.94 -3.48
CA THR A 73 13.58 0.50 -3.35
C THR A 73 12.10 0.67 -3.11
N LEU A 74 11.73 1.42 -2.08
CA LEU A 74 10.35 1.74 -1.77
C LEU A 74 10.16 3.25 -1.94
N CYS A 75 9.13 3.63 -2.68
CA CYS A 75 8.76 5.02 -2.93
C CYS A 75 7.28 5.22 -2.62
N SER A 76 6.98 5.95 -1.54
CA SER A 76 5.61 6.36 -1.23
C SER A 76 5.17 7.48 -2.17
N LEU A 77 4.02 7.30 -2.81
CA LEU A 77 3.38 8.35 -3.59
C LEU A 77 2.50 9.18 -2.67
N LEU A 78 2.70 10.50 -2.67
CA LEU A 78 1.89 11.38 -1.85
C LEU A 78 0.46 11.36 -2.37
N ARG A 79 -0.51 11.08 -1.48
CA ARG A 79 -1.94 10.96 -1.82
C ARG A 79 -2.43 12.12 -2.68
N ASP A 80 -2.11 13.36 -2.30
CA ASP A 80 -2.66 14.55 -2.95
C ASP A 80 -1.82 15.03 -4.17
N THR A 81 -0.96 14.19 -4.73
CA THR A 81 -0.14 14.55 -5.91
C THR A 81 -1.05 14.85 -7.09
N PHE A 82 -0.96 16.06 -7.65
CA PHE A 82 -1.80 16.49 -8.77
C PHE A 82 -1.22 16.01 -10.10
N VAL A 83 -1.90 15.06 -10.73
CA VAL A 83 -1.43 14.36 -11.94
C VAL A 83 -2.55 14.25 -12.97
N LYS A 84 -2.17 14.02 -14.23
CA LYS A 84 -3.15 13.64 -15.25
C LYS A 84 -3.68 12.25 -14.93
N ILE A 85 -4.99 12.10 -14.84
CA ILE A 85 -5.62 10.80 -14.60
C ILE A 85 -5.77 10.07 -15.92
N HIS A 86 -5.31 8.82 -15.95
CA HIS A 86 -5.42 7.93 -17.10
C HIS A 86 -6.56 6.93 -16.85
N SER A 87 -7.77 7.28 -17.31
CA SER A 87 -8.96 6.43 -17.25
C SER A 87 -9.84 6.60 -18.50
N GLN A 88 -10.68 5.60 -18.78
CA GLN A 88 -11.77 5.70 -19.75
C GLN A 88 -12.96 6.54 -19.25
N GLN A 89 -13.16 6.66 -17.93
CA GLN A 89 -14.32 7.33 -17.35
C GLN A 89 -14.07 8.81 -17.01
N TYR A 90 -12.81 9.25 -17.04
CA TYR A 90 -12.43 10.61 -16.69
C TYR A 90 -11.20 11.05 -17.49
N HIS A 91 -11.24 12.31 -17.95
CA HIS A 91 -10.14 12.95 -18.68
C HIS A 91 -9.83 14.30 -18.01
N GLY A 92 -8.63 14.43 -17.46
CA GLY A 92 -8.23 15.67 -16.79
C GLY A 92 -7.13 15.44 -15.76
N TYR A 93 -6.83 16.50 -15.01
CA TYR A 93 -5.93 16.43 -13.86
C TYR A 93 -6.71 16.34 -12.56
N GLN A 94 -6.27 15.46 -11.68
CA GLN A 94 -6.79 15.33 -10.33
C GLN A 94 -5.68 14.84 -9.40
N ARG A 95 -5.95 14.86 -8.09
CA ARG A 95 -5.11 14.15 -7.13
C ARG A 95 -5.05 12.65 -7.42
N ILE A 96 -3.87 12.05 -7.30
CA ILE A 96 -3.56 10.69 -7.77
C ILE A 96 -4.43 9.61 -7.13
N GLU A 97 -4.87 9.79 -5.89
CA GLU A 97 -5.75 8.84 -5.19
C GLU A 97 -7.14 8.69 -5.84
N SER A 98 -7.56 9.73 -6.56
CA SER A 98 -8.84 9.73 -7.26
C SER A 98 -8.83 8.84 -8.50
N ALA A 99 -7.65 8.43 -9.00
CA ALA A 99 -7.53 7.52 -10.15
C ALA A 99 -8.31 6.22 -9.92
N TYR A 100 -8.25 5.67 -8.71
CA TYR A 100 -8.98 4.45 -8.35
C TYR A 100 -10.51 4.65 -8.42
N THR A 101 -11.02 5.82 -8.06
CA THR A 101 -12.45 6.12 -8.19
C THR A 101 -12.91 6.14 -9.65
N TYR A 102 -12.04 6.56 -10.57
CA TYR A 102 -12.37 6.70 -11.98
C TYR A 102 -12.16 5.43 -12.81
N GLY A 103 -11.66 4.33 -12.25
CA GLY A 103 -11.48 3.10 -13.02
C GLY A 103 -10.83 1.95 -12.27
N GLY A 104 -10.91 1.94 -10.94
CA GLY A 104 -10.36 0.93 -10.06
C GLY A 104 -8.85 0.78 -10.21
N ASP A 105 -8.39 -0.46 -10.05
CA ASP A 105 -6.99 -0.83 -10.16
C ASP A 105 -6.37 -0.34 -11.49
N ALA A 106 -7.07 -0.55 -12.61
CA ALA A 106 -6.53 -0.26 -13.95
C ALA A 106 -6.22 1.23 -14.16
N ALA A 107 -7.11 2.12 -13.73
CA ALA A 107 -6.88 3.56 -13.84
C ALA A 107 -5.78 4.04 -12.88
N ALA A 108 -5.71 3.47 -11.68
CA ALA A 108 -4.64 3.80 -10.72
C ALA A 108 -3.27 3.38 -11.24
N ILE A 109 -3.14 2.14 -11.75
CA ILE A 109 -1.90 1.63 -12.35
C ILE A 109 -1.47 2.49 -13.52
N ALA A 110 -2.35 2.72 -14.51
CA ALA A 110 -2.03 3.51 -15.69
C ALA A 110 -1.61 4.94 -15.30
N THR A 111 -2.29 5.55 -14.33
CA THR A 111 -1.94 6.89 -13.84
C THR A 111 -0.55 6.91 -13.20
N VAL A 112 -0.19 5.91 -12.40
CA VAL A 112 1.15 5.80 -11.79
C VAL A 112 2.22 5.54 -12.85
N GLU A 113 1.96 4.63 -13.79
CA GLU A 113 2.89 4.30 -14.87
C GLU A 113 3.24 5.54 -15.69
N HIS A 114 2.23 6.34 -16.04
CA HIS A 114 2.43 7.58 -16.77
C HIS A 114 3.08 8.69 -15.91
N TYR A 115 2.73 8.79 -14.62
CA TYR A 115 3.30 9.80 -13.73
C TYR A 115 4.80 9.57 -13.46
N LEU A 116 5.18 8.33 -13.19
CA LEU A 116 6.57 7.96 -12.89
C LEU A 116 7.39 7.59 -14.14
N ASN A 117 6.72 7.43 -15.29
CA ASN A 117 7.29 6.88 -16.51
C ASN A 117 8.00 5.53 -16.25
N LEU A 118 7.32 4.65 -15.52
CA LEU A 118 7.83 3.37 -15.03
C LEU A 118 6.74 2.29 -15.19
N PRO A 119 7.01 1.14 -15.84
CA PRO A 119 6.03 0.07 -15.92
C PRO A 119 5.78 -0.57 -14.54
N ILE A 120 4.53 -0.94 -14.28
CA ILE A 120 4.11 -1.65 -13.07
C ILE A 120 3.79 -3.10 -13.45
N ASP A 121 4.67 -4.03 -13.08
CA ASP A 121 4.50 -5.46 -13.40
C ASP A 121 3.38 -6.11 -12.57
N TYR A 122 3.24 -5.65 -11.34
CA TYR A 122 2.38 -6.23 -10.32
C TYR A 122 1.66 -5.15 -9.53
N TYR A 123 0.48 -5.49 -9.02
CA TYR A 123 -0.16 -4.66 -8.02
C TYR A 123 -0.79 -5.50 -6.91
N LEU A 124 -0.89 -4.87 -5.75
CA LEU A 124 -1.52 -5.42 -4.57
C LEU A 124 -2.45 -4.34 -4.00
N THR A 125 -3.73 -4.64 -3.99
CA THR A 125 -4.77 -3.76 -3.45
C THR A 125 -5.27 -4.33 -2.13
N VAL A 126 -5.07 -3.61 -1.04
CA VAL A 126 -5.34 -4.07 0.33
C VAL A 126 -6.35 -3.15 0.97
N ASN A 127 -7.45 -3.71 1.46
CA ASN A 127 -8.39 -3.00 2.31
C ASN A 127 -7.97 -3.15 3.79
N TRP A 128 -8.65 -2.46 4.70
CA TRP A 128 -8.27 -2.51 6.12
C TRP A 128 -8.25 -3.93 6.70
N ASP A 129 -9.24 -4.76 6.33
CA ASP A 129 -9.34 -6.13 6.81
C ASP A 129 -8.16 -6.98 6.33
N GLY A 130 -7.73 -6.80 5.08
CA GLY A 130 -6.55 -7.45 4.51
C GLY A 130 -5.25 -6.99 5.14
N PHE A 131 -5.13 -5.70 5.48
CA PHE A 131 -3.96 -5.15 6.15
C PHE A 131 -3.79 -5.73 7.56
N ILE A 132 -4.88 -5.80 8.32
CA ILE A 132 -4.87 -6.37 9.67
C ILE A 132 -4.40 -7.83 9.60
N ARG A 133 -5.02 -8.64 8.72
CA ARG A 133 -4.65 -10.06 8.57
C ARG A 133 -3.20 -10.23 8.15
N ALA A 134 -2.72 -9.43 7.19
CA ALA A 134 -1.35 -9.50 6.72
C ALA A 134 -0.33 -9.30 7.84
N ILE A 135 -0.57 -8.34 8.74
CA ILE A 135 0.30 -8.12 9.90
C ILE A 135 0.14 -9.27 10.91
N ASP A 136 -1.10 -9.67 11.21
CA ASP A 136 -1.35 -10.74 12.18
C ASP A 136 -0.71 -12.08 11.74
N ASP A 137 -0.67 -12.38 10.43
CA ASP A 137 -0.05 -13.58 9.86
C ASP A 137 1.48 -13.59 9.95
N ILE A 138 2.12 -12.42 9.83
CA ILE A 138 3.58 -12.26 9.95
C ILE A 138 4.03 -12.13 11.42
N GLY A 139 3.07 -11.81 12.29
CA GLY A 139 3.29 -11.48 13.68
C GLY A 139 3.41 -9.97 13.91
N PRO A 140 3.29 -9.54 15.18
CA PRO A 140 3.24 -8.13 15.52
C PRO A 140 4.50 -7.37 15.06
N VAL A 141 4.30 -6.15 14.59
CA VAL A 141 5.36 -5.28 14.09
C VAL A 141 5.87 -4.35 15.20
N GLU A 142 7.19 -4.17 15.27
CA GLU A 142 7.78 -3.20 16.18
C GLU A 142 7.86 -1.82 15.50
N VAL A 143 7.25 -0.82 16.14
CA VAL A 143 7.19 0.55 15.65
C VAL A 143 7.70 1.47 16.75
N ASN A 144 8.69 2.30 16.43
CA ASN A 144 9.12 3.36 17.32
C ASN A 144 8.25 4.60 17.08
N VAL A 145 7.40 4.92 18.06
CA VAL A 145 6.50 6.06 17.97
C VAL A 145 7.23 7.33 18.39
N ASP A 146 7.25 8.34 17.52
CA ASP A 146 8.03 9.56 17.76
C ASP A 146 7.51 10.41 18.94
N ARG A 147 6.19 10.46 19.12
CA ARG A 147 5.53 11.27 20.16
C ARG A 147 4.22 10.66 20.61
N ASP A 148 3.77 11.05 21.78
CA ASP A 148 2.42 10.74 22.24
C ASP A 148 1.37 11.34 21.31
N PHE A 149 0.38 10.54 20.90
CA PHE A 149 -0.79 11.02 20.15
C PHE A 149 -1.99 10.09 20.33
N ILE A 150 -3.15 10.56 19.88
CA ILE A 150 -4.40 9.81 19.88
C ILE A 150 -4.82 9.59 18.43
N GLY A 151 -4.80 8.34 17.99
CA GLY A 151 -5.34 7.90 16.70
C GLY A 151 -6.77 7.40 16.83
N GLN A 152 -7.27 6.77 15.78
CA GLN A 152 -8.57 6.11 15.76
C GLN A 152 -8.41 4.63 15.46
N ASP A 153 -9.02 3.78 16.28
CA ASP A 153 -9.07 2.34 16.03
C ASP A 153 -9.95 1.99 14.82
N TYR A 154 -10.02 0.70 14.49
CA TYR A 154 -10.88 0.17 13.43
C TYR A 154 -12.37 0.56 13.61
N TRP A 155 -12.82 0.73 14.86
CA TRP A 155 -14.19 1.08 15.24
C TRP A 155 -14.43 2.60 15.33
N GLY A 156 -13.42 3.43 15.05
CA GLY A 156 -13.48 4.88 15.19
C GLY A 156 -13.37 5.38 16.64
N LYS A 157 -12.97 4.52 17.57
CA LYS A 157 -12.74 4.89 18.98
C LYS A 157 -11.32 5.46 19.15
N PRO A 158 -11.11 6.37 20.11
CA PRO A 158 -9.78 6.91 20.40
C PRO A 158 -8.80 5.82 20.82
N GLU A 159 -7.66 5.73 20.14
CA GLU A 159 -6.56 4.82 20.46
C GLU A 159 -5.33 5.62 20.85
N LYS A 160 -4.73 5.31 22.00
CA LYS A 160 -3.59 6.07 22.54
C LYS A 160 -2.26 5.43 22.18
N PHE A 161 -1.38 6.24 21.59
CA PHE A 161 0.00 5.88 21.30
C PHE A 161 0.94 6.69 22.20
N LYS A 162 1.94 6.00 22.76
CA LYS A 162 2.99 6.60 23.59
C LYS A 162 4.30 6.65 22.83
N ALA A 163 5.10 7.67 23.07
CA ALA A 163 6.44 7.74 22.48
C ALA A 163 7.28 6.51 22.90
N GLY A 164 8.11 6.03 21.98
CA GLY A 164 8.98 4.88 22.17
C GLY A 164 8.58 3.62 21.39
N LEU A 165 9.37 2.57 21.56
CA LEU A 165 9.19 1.29 20.87
C LEU A 165 7.94 0.57 21.37
N GLN A 166 7.05 0.23 20.44
CA GLN A 166 5.82 -0.51 20.70
C GLN A 166 5.68 -1.69 19.74
N SER A 167 5.27 -2.83 20.27
CA SER A 167 4.83 -3.99 19.48
C SER A 167 3.35 -3.83 19.15
N MET A 168 3.00 -3.86 17.86
CA MET A 168 1.65 -3.59 17.37
C MET A 168 1.09 -4.78 16.59
N SER A 169 -0.09 -5.27 17.00
CA SER A 169 -0.90 -6.19 16.19
C SER A 169 -1.50 -5.46 14.98
N GLY A 170 -2.07 -6.19 14.02
CA GLY A 170 -2.61 -5.63 12.78
C GLY A 170 -3.62 -4.51 13.02
N ALA A 171 -4.54 -4.69 13.98
CA ALA A 171 -5.54 -3.67 14.31
C ALA A 171 -4.92 -2.38 14.89
N ARG A 172 -3.90 -2.50 15.74
CA ARG A 172 -3.20 -1.35 16.34
C ARG A 172 -2.27 -0.67 15.33
N ALA A 173 -1.61 -1.45 14.48
CA ALA A 173 -0.78 -0.96 13.38
C ALA A 173 -1.64 -0.19 12.35
N LEU A 174 -2.86 -0.65 12.05
CA LEU A 174 -3.79 0.09 11.20
C LEU A 174 -4.15 1.44 11.81
N ALA A 175 -4.42 1.47 13.11
CA ALA A 175 -4.74 2.71 13.83
C ALA A 175 -3.55 3.69 13.89
N TYR A 176 -2.32 3.18 13.82
CA TYR A 176 -1.10 4.00 13.75
C TYR A 176 -0.83 4.56 12.35
N ALA A 177 -1.10 3.77 11.30
CA ALA A 177 -0.81 4.14 9.92
C ALA A 177 -1.79 5.17 9.31
N ARG A 178 -2.90 5.47 10.02
CA ARG A 178 -3.97 6.39 9.61
C ARG A 178 -3.87 7.72 10.36
#